data_AF-A0A2E2NYF3-F1
#
_entry.id   AF-A0A2E2NYF3-F1
#
_cell.length_a   1.000
_cell.length_b   1.000
_cell.length_c   1.000
_cell.angle_alpha   90.00
_cell.angle_beta   90.00
_cell.angle_gamma   90.00
#
_symmetry.space_group_name_H-M   'P 1'
#
loop_
_entity.id
_entity.type
_entity.pdbx_description
1 polymer ?
#
loop_
_entity_poly.entity_id
_entity_poly.type
_entity_poly.pdbx_seq_one_letter_code
_entity_poly.pdbx_strand_id
1 'polypeptide(L)'
;MFAISLGGFAQVDSLIGFEGLVFLGEDRGDEVHIELFDGNHKISSYTTTGNGKFILDLERNKYYIVQFSKENYVTKRVIIDTRIYDDEVEPKEEFHFDVFLIKSRKNVDYSLLDFPIAIVQFRESKQKFEYDEKYFKARHDEQKTFIK
;
A
#
# COMPACT_ATOMS: atom_id res chain seq x y z
N MET A 1 -1.32 -52.62 -8.41
CA MET A 1 -1.23 -51.57 -9.43
C MET A 1 -1.11 -50.26 -8.65
N PHE A 2 0.11 -49.72 -8.53
CA PHE A 2 0.39 -48.52 -7.76
C PHE A 2 0.20 -47.30 -8.66
N ALA A 3 -0.68 -46.38 -8.27
CA ALA A 3 -0.66 -45.02 -8.77
C ALA A 3 -0.23 -44.13 -7.62
N ILE A 4 1.05 -43.75 -7.59
CA ILE A 4 1.53 -42.69 -6.72
C ILE A 4 1.33 -41.40 -7.50
N SER A 5 0.33 -40.64 -7.08
CA SER A 5 0.09 -39.26 -7.51
C SER A 5 1.31 -38.42 -7.11
N LEU A 6 2.02 -37.86 -8.10
CA LEU A 6 2.98 -36.78 -7.90
C LEU A 6 2.21 -35.56 -7.41
N GLY A 7 2.26 -35.28 -6.12
CA GLY A 7 1.84 -34.00 -5.57
C GLY A 7 2.73 -32.92 -6.20
N GLY A 8 2.13 -32.03 -6.97
CA GLY A 8 2.80 -30.82 -7.45
C GLY A 8 3.29 -30.02 -6.25
N PHE A 9 4.57 -29.65 -6.27
CA PHE A 9 5.08 -28.62 -5.38
C PHE A 9 4.34 -27.33 -5.75
N ALA A 10 3.39 -26.92 -4.91
CA ALA A 10 2.95 -25.53 -4.89
C ALA A 10 4.20 -24.71 -4.56
N GLN A 11 4.58 -23.78 -5.44
CA GLN A 11 5.57 -22.77 -5.11
C GLN A 11 5.13 -22.13 -3.80
N VAL A 12 6.03 -22.05 -2.83
CA VAL A 12 5.82 -21.18 -1.67
C VAL A 12 5.93 -19.77 -2.25
N ASP A 13 4.79 -19.15 -2.55
CA ASP A 13 4.77 -17.74 -2.90
C ASP A 13 5.39 -16.98 -1.73
N SER A 14 6.56 -16.37 -1.96
CA SER A 14 7.19 -15.53 -0.96
C SER A 14 6.36 -14.27 -0.79
N LEU A 15 5.84 -14.07 0.42
CA LEU A 15 5.14 -12.85 0.78
C LEU A 15 6.16 -11.74 1.02
N ILE A 16 5.84 -10.55 0.53
CA ILE A 16 6.60 -9.34 0.72
C ILE A 16 5.88 -8.49 1.78
N GLY A 17 6.57 -8.21 2.88
CA GLY A 17 6.06 -7.40 3.97
C GLY A 17 6.12 -5.90 3.67
N PHE A 18 4.98 -5.24 3.81
CA PHE A 18 4.86 -3.79 3.83
C PHE A 18 4.17 -3.37 5.13
N GLU A 19 4.72 -2.39 5.82
CA GLU A 19 4.11 -1.91 7.06
C GLU A 19 4.30 -0.41 7.26
N GLY A 20 3.58 0.13 8.22
CA GLY A 20 3.83 1.46 8.72
C GLY A 20 2.69 2.00 9.55
N LEU A 21 2.62 3.32 9.61
CA LEU A 21 1.73 4.02 10.53
C LEU A 21 0.82 4.97 9.76
N VAL A 22 -0.46 4.96 10.11
CA VAL A 22 -1.41 5.98 9.68
C VAL A 22 -1.57 7.04 10.76
N PHE A 23 -1.69 8.29 10.33
CA PHE A 23 -1.83 9.46 11.18
C PHE A 23 -3.07 10.29 10.81
N LEU A 24 -3.65 10.95 11.82
CA LEU A 24 -4.74 11.91 11.70
C LEU A 24 -4.24 13.26 12.24
N GLY A 25 -3.51 14.01 11.41
CA GLY A 25 -2.71 15.14 11.91
C GLY A 25 -1.49 14.65 12.66
N GLU A 26 -1.30 15.14 13.90
CA GLU A 26 -0.18 14.73 14.77
C GLU A 26 -0.45 13.42 15.53
N ASP A 27 -1.72 12.99 15.59
CA ASP A 27 -2.15 11.81 16.33
C ASP A 27 -2.04 10.54 15.49
N ARG A 28 -1.87 9.39 16.18
CA ARG A 28 -2.00 8.07 15.55
C ARG A 28 -3.43 7.88 15.05
N GLY A 29 -3.55 7.29 13.87
CA GLY A 29 -4.84 7.04 13.26
C GLY A 29 -5.53 5.83 13.86
N ASP A 30 -6.30 6.08 14.90
CA ASP A 30 -7.26 5.12 15.44
C ASP A 30 -8.47 5.00 14.49
N GLU A 31 -9.04 3.80 14.44
CA GLU A 31 -10.21 3.45 13.62
C GLU A 31 -10.13 3.95 12.16
N VAL A 32 -8.99 3.76 11.50
CA VAL A 32 -8.85 3.98 10.06
C VAL A 32 -9.14 2.67 9.35
N HIS A 33 -10.07 2.70 8.39
CA HIS A 33 -10.41 1.54 7.58
C HIS A 33 -9.40 1.37 6.44
N ILE A 34 -8.74 0.22 6.43
CA ILE A 34 -7.75 -0.19 5.43
C ILE A 34 -8.37 -1.28 4.58
N GLU A 35 -8.37 -1.08 3.26
CA GLU A 35 -8.81 -2.07 2.28
C GLU A 35 -7.68 -2.37 1.29
N LEU A 36 -7.42 -3.66 1.05
CA LEU A 36 -6.45 -4.13 0.08
C LEU A 36 -7.17 -4.71 -1.13
N PHE A 37 -6.77 -4.28 -2.32
CA PHE A 37 -7.31 -4.74 -3.60
C PHE A 37 -6.21 -5.31 -4.48
N ASP A 38 -6.50 -6.42 -5.18
CA ASP A 38 -5.75 -6.94 -6.32
C ASP A 38 -6.56 -6.59 -7.58
N GLY A 39 -6.09 -5.59 -8.33
CA GLY A 39 -6.89 -4.93 -9.36
C GLY A 39 -8.21 -4.37 -8.80
N ASN A 40 -9.34 -4.93 -9.24
CA ASN A 40 -10.69 -4.53 -8.80
C ASN A 40 -11.28 -5.43 -7.70
N HIS A 41 -10.56 -6.47 -7.28
CA HIS A 41 -11.05 -7.44 -6.30
C HIS A 41 -10.52 -7.09 -4.91
N LYS A 42 -11.42 -6.84 -3.96
CA LYS A 42 -11.04 -6.67 -2.56
C LYS A 42 -10.55 -7.98 -1.98
N ILE A 43 -9.29 -8.00 -1.53
CA ILE A 43 -8.63 -9.16 -0.92
C ILE A 43 -8.88 -9.21 0.58
N SER A 44 -8.75 -8.07 1.25
CA SER A 44 -8.93 -7.97 2.69
C SER A 44 -9.32 -6.57 3.12
N SER A 45 -9.83 -6.46 4.34
CA SER A 45 -10.07 -5.18 4.99
C SER A 45 -10.00 -5.31 6.50
N TYR A 46 -9.46 -4.31 7.17
CA TYR A 46 -9.44 -4.22 8.62
C TYR A 46 -9.45 -2.76 9.06
N THR A 47 -9.50 -2.55 10.37
CA THR A 47 -9.50 -1.22 10.96
C THR A 47 -8.32 -1.12 11.92
N THR A 48 -7.57 -0.02 11.84
CA THR A 48 -6.44 0.22 12.74
C THR A 48 -6.91 0.41 14.19
N THR A 49 -6.03 0.07 15.13
CA THR A 49 -6.20 0.41 16.55
C THR A 49 -5.52 1.75 16.86
N GLY A 50 -5.61 2.23 18.10
CA GLY A 50 -5.02 3.51 18.53
C GLY A 50 -3.51 3.65 18.35
N ASN A 51 -2.78 2.57 18.01
CA ASN A 51 -1.37 2.65 17.61
C ASN A 51 -1.17 3.10 16.15
N GLY A 52 -2.22 3.13 15.33
CA GLY A 52 -2.18 3.48 13.91
C GLY A 52 -1.40 2.51 13.03
N LYS A 53 -1.02 1.33 13.53
CA LYS A 53 -0.21 0.38 12.77
C LYS A 53 -1.02 -0.32 11.68
N PHE A 54 -0.41 -0.49 10.52
CA PHE A 54 -0.87 -1.36 9.46
C PHE A 54 0.25 -2.27 8.97
N ILE A 55 -0.12 -3.48 8.56
CA ILE A 55 0.77 -4.50 7.99
C ILE A 55 0.06 -5.11 6.78
N LEU A 56 0.81 -5.37 5.73
CA LEU A 56 0.36 -5.94 4.48
C LEU A 56 1.39 -6.98 4.03
N ASP A 57 0.97 -8.23 3.95
CA ASP A 57 1.77 -9.31 3.36
C ASP A 57 1.26 -9.57 1.95
N LEU A 58 2.07 -9.24 0.94
CA LEU A 58 1.66 -9.21 -0.45
C LEU A 58 2.40 -10.28 -1.26
N GLU A 59 1.70 -10.97 -2.15
CA GLU A 59 2.31 -11.93 -3.05
C GLU A 59 3.16 -11.21 -4.12
N ARG A 60 4.21 -11.88 -4.61
CA ARG A 60 5.01 -11.40 -5.74
C ARG A 60 4.18 -11.30 -7.02
N ASN A 61 4.69 -10.55 -7.99
CA ASN A 61 4.17 -10.52 -9.36
C ASN A 61 2.72 -10.03 -9.49
N LYS A 62 2.32 -9.14 -8.58
CA LYS A 62 0.97 -8.56 -8.52
C LYS A 62 1.00 -7.05 -8.45
N TYR A 63 -0.19 -6.47 -8.58
CA TYR A 63 -0.41 -5.04 -8.55
C TYR A 63 -1.55 -4.69 -7.59
N TYR A 64 -1.18 -4.13 -6.45
CA TYR A 64 -2.10 -3.87 -5.36
C TYR A 64 -2.46 -2.40 -5.23
N ILE A 65 -3.69 -2.16 -4.75
CA ILE A 65 -4.15 -0.86 -4.28
C ILE A 65 -4.48 -1.00 -2.80
N VAL A 66 -3.88 -0.16 -1.97
CA VAL A 66 -4.21 -0.03 -0.55
C VAL A 66 -4.98 1.27 -0.38
N GLN A 67 -6.20 1.18 0.14
CA GLN A 67 -7.07 2.32 0.42
C GLN A 67 -7.15 2.57 1.92
N PHE A 68 -6.93 3.82 2.32
CA PHE A 68 -7.04 4.30 3.70
C PHE A 68 -8.22 5.28 3.77
N SER A 69 -9.23 4.96 4.56
CA SER A 69 -10.45 5.76 4.70
C SER A 69 -10.88 5.90 6.15
N LYS A 70 -11.43 7.07 6.49
CA LYS A 70 -12.03 7.33 7.80
C LYS A 70 -13.09 8.41 7.64
N GLU A 71 -14.18 8.30 8.39
CA GLU A 71 -15.23 9.31 8.37
C GLU A 71 -14.67 10.70 8.68
N ASN A 72 -15.11 11.71 7.93
CA ASN A 72 -14.63 13.10 7.99
C ASN A 72 -13.16 13.30 7.58
N TYR A 73 -12.50 12.30 6.98
CA TYR A 73 -11.18 12.43 6.36
C TYR A 73 -11.24 12.13 4.87
N VAL A 74 -10.30 12.71 4.13
CA VAL A 74 -10.11 12.41 2.70
C VAL A 74 -9.53 11.01 2.56
N THR A 75 -10.17 10.18 1.73
CA THR A 75 -9.67 8.83 1.41
C THR A 75 -8.38 8.94 0.60
N LYS A 76 -7.37 8.14 0.94
CA LYS A 76 -6.09 8.10 0.22
C LYS A 76 -5.80 6.69 -0.29
N ARG A 77 -5.07 6.60 -1.40
CA ARG A 77 -4.68 5.33 -2.02
C ARG A 77 -3.18 5.27 -2.24
N VAL A 78 -2.58 4.12 -1.97
CA VAL A 78 -1.18 3.80 -2.31
C VAL A 78 -1.19 2.60 -3.25
N ILE A 79 -0.41 2.69 -4.32
CA ILE A 79 -0.20 1.57 -5.23
C ILE A 79 1.08 0.86 -4.85
N ILE A 80 1.03 -0.47 -4.81
CA ILE A 80 2.18 -1.33 -4.56
C ILE A 80 2.31 -2.31 -5.72
N ASP A 81 3.37 -2.14 -6.50
CA ASP A 81 3.72 -3.01 -7.62
C ASP A 81 4.77 -4.02 -7.16
N THR A 82 4.36 -5.27 -6.93
CA THR A 82 5.21 -6.36 -6.47
C THR A 82 5.80 -7.17 -7.62
N ARG A 83 5.71 -6.69 -8.86
CA ARG A 83 6.34 -7.33 -10.02
C ARG A 83 7.86 -7.24 -9.93
N ILE A 84 8.48 -8.40 -9.92
CA ILE A 84 9.93 -8.57 -9.92
C ILE A 84 10.19 -9.57 -11.06
N TYR A 85 10.91 -9.13 -12.09
CA TYR A 85 11.06 -9.95 -13.30
C TYR A 85 12.07 -11.07 -13.13
N ASP A 86 12.95 -10.95 -12.14
CA ASP A 86 13.92 -11.96 -11.76
C ASP A 86 13.42 -12.76 -10.55
N ASP A 87 13.07 -14.03 -10.78
CA ASP A 87 12.56 -14.91 -9.73
C ASP A 87 13.61 -15.21 -8.66
N GLU A 88 14.91 -15.07 -8.95
CA GLU A 88 16.02 -15.28 -8.01
C GLU A 88 16.26 -14.09 -7.08
N VAL A 89 15.66 -12.93 -7.38
CA VAL A 89 15.79 -11.73 -6.57
C VAL A 89 14.74 -11.70 -5.47
N GLU A 90 15.20 -11.84 -4.24
CA GLU A 90 14.41 -11.60 -3.05
C GLU A 90 14.63 -10.17 -2.54
N PRO A 91 13.54 -9.43 -2.22
CA PRO A 91 13.66 -8.14 -1.56
C PRO A 91 14.42 -8.29 -0.24
N LYS A 92 15.44 -7.46 -0.03
CA LYS A 92 16.33 -7.58 1.14
C LYS A 92 15.65 -7.22 2.46
N GLU A 93 14.61 -6.39 2.40
CA GLU A 93 14.00 -5.75 3.56
C GLU A 93 12.50 -5.53 3.32
N GLU A 94 11.73 -5.51 4.42
CA GLU A 94 10.36 -5.00 4.43
C GLU A 94 10.34 -3.53 4.04
N PHE A 95 9.27 -3.10 3.38
CA PHE A 95 9.11 -1.69 2.99
C PHE A 95 8.24 -0.95 3.98
N HIS A 96 8.81 0.07 4.61
CA HIS A 96 8.12 0.90 5.57
C HIS A 96 7.58 2.20 4.94
N PHE A 97 6.30 2.52 5.17
CA PHE A 97 5.72 3.80 4.78
C PHE A 97 4.63 4.31 5.70
N ASP A 98 4.57 5.63 5.87
CA ASP A 98 3.54 6.28 6.67
C ASP A 98 2.51 7.00 5.80
N VAL A 99 1.26 7.05 6.29
CA VAL A 99 0.15 7.73 5.61
C VAL A 99 -0.47 8.77 6.54
N PHE A 100 -0.52 10.02 6.09
CA PHE A 100 -1.14 11.11 6.85
C PHE A 100 -2.48 11.46 6.22
N LEU A 101 -3.60 11.15 6.87
CA LEU A 101 -4.93 11.52 6.34
C LEU A 101 -5.22 13.00 6.61
N ILE A 102 -5.95 13.61 5.68
CA ILE A 102 -6.31 15.04 5.73
C ILE A 102 -7.76 15.13 6.20
N LYS A 103 -8.04 15.94 7.22
CA LYS A 103 -9.41 16.20 7.66
C LYS A 103 -10.18 16.91 6.55
N SER A 104 -11.32 16.32 6.16
CA SER A 104 -12.17 16.89 5.13
C SER A 104 -12.83 18.19 5.61
N ARG A 105 -12.94 19.16 4.71
CA ARG A 105 -13.56 20.47 4.94
C ARG A 105 -14.73 20.65 3.99
N LYS A 106 -15.81 21.27 4.49
CA LYS A 106 -16.96 21.62 3.65
C LYS A 106 -16.52 22.56 2.53
N ASN A 107 -17.10 22.38 1.35
CA ASN A 107 -16.87 23.21 0.16
C ASN A 107 -15.41 23.19 -0.37
N VAL A 108 -14.65 22.14 -0.08
CA VAL A 108 -13.35 21.89 -0.71
C VAL A 108 -13.49 20.71 -1.65
N ASP A 109 -13.06 20.88 -2.90
CA ASP A 109 -12.97 19.80 -3.88
C ASP A 109 -11.66 19.03 -3.67
N TYR A 110 -11.78 17.74 -3.34
CA TYR A 110 -10.66 16.84 -3.12
C TYR A 110 -10.44 15.85 -4.28
N SER A 111 -11.07 16.07 -5.45
CA SER A 111 -10.97 15.19 -6.62
C SER A 111 -9.52 14.91 -7.07
N LEU A 112 -8.58 15.83 -6.82
CA LEU A 112 -7.15 15.60 -7.06
C LEU A 112 -6.56 14.45 -6.22
N LEU A 113 -7.15 14.17 -5.06
CA LEU A 113 -6.73 13.11 -4.14
C LEU A 113 -7.47 11.77 -4.39
N ASP A 114 -8.33 11.70 -5.42
CA ASP A 114 -8.89 10.42 -5.89
C ASP A 114 -7.82 9.54 -6.53
N PHE A 115 -6.76 10.15 -7.07
CA PHE A 115 -5.59 9.46 -7.56
C PHE A 115 -4.71 8.96 -6.41
N PRO A 116 -3.94 7.87 -6.63
CA PRO A 116 -2.96 7.42 -5.66
C PRO A 116 -1.99 8.53 -5.24
N ILE A 117 -1.68 8.59 -3.95
CA ILE A 117 -0.72 9.57 -3.41
C ILE A 117 0.73 9.12 -3.61
N ALA A 118 0.95 7.82 -3.81
CA ALA A 118 2.25 7.20 -3.96
C ALA A 118 2.13 5.91 -4.78
N ILE A 119 3.22 5.60 -5.49
CA ILE A 119 3.45 4.31 -6.14
C ILE A 119 4.75 3.77 -5.56
N VAL A 120 4.69 2.58 -4.97
CA VAL A 120 5.83 1.81 -4.48
C VAL A 120 6.09 0.69 -5.48
N GLN A 121 7.34 0.52 -5.89
CA GLN A 121 7.72 -0.45 -6.91
C GLN A 121 9.13 -0.96 -6.67
N PHE A 122 9.41 -2.17 -7.14
CA PHE A 122 10.73 -2.76 -7.01
C PHE A 122 11.75 -2.06 -7.93
N ARG A 123 12.97 -1.86 -7.41
CA ARG A 123 14.10 -1.29 -8.15
C ARG A 123 15.18 -2.34 -8.31
N GLU A 124 15.22 -2.97 -9.48
CA GLU A 124 16.20 -4.02 -9.82
C GLU A 124 17.64 -3.60 -9.53
N SER A 125 18.02 -2.37 -9.92
CA SER A 125 19.38 -1.85 -9.71
C SER A 125 19.80 -1.73 -8.24
N LYS A 126 18.82 -1.67 -7.32
CA LYS A 126 19.04 -1.52 -5.87
C LYS A 126 18.56 -2.73 -5.08
N GLN A 127 17.89 -3.68 -5.73
CA GLN A 127 17.24 -4.86 -5.15
C GLN A 127 16.35 -4.54 -3.94
N LYS A 128 15.55 -3.47 -4.03
CA LYS A 128 14.62 -3.05 -2.97
C LYS A 128 13.43 -2.29 -3.51
N PHE A 129 12.37 -2.20 -2.71
CA PHE A 129 11.24 -1.32 -2.98
C PHE A 129 11.60 0.14 -2.74
N GLU A 130 11.15 1.01 -3.64
CA GLU A 130 11.23 2.46 -3.48
C GLU A 130 9.97 3.11 -4.03
N TYR A 131 9.75 4.37 -3.63
CA TYR A 131 8.77 5.20 -4.29
C TYR A 131 9.16 5.46 -5.75
N ASP A 132 8.16 5.63 -6.60
CA ASP A 132 8.31 6.45 -7.80
C ASP A 132 8.52 7.90 -7.39
N GLU A 133 9.78 8.33 -7.28
CA GLU A 133 10.13 9.67 -6.78
C GLU A 133 9.47 10.79 -7.60
N LYS A 134 9.37 10.61 -8.92
CA LYS A 134 8.78 11.61 -9.82
C LYS A 134 7.27 11.73 -9.56
N TYR A 135 6.58 10.60 -9.49
CA TYR A 135 5.15 10.56 -9.20
C TYR A 135 4.86 11.07 -7.79
N PHE A 136 5.60 10.56 -6.80
CA PHE A 136 5.44 10.93 -5.40
C PHE A 136 5.63 12.43 -5.19
N LYS A 137 6.68 13.03 -5.76
CA LYS A 137 6.91 14.47 -5.66
C LYS A 137 5.75 15.28 -6.25
N ALA A 138 5.27 14.91 -7.43
CA ALA A 138 4.13 15.60 -8.07
C ALA A 138 2.86 15.53 -7.21
N ARG A 139 2.52 14.34 -6.69
CA ARG A 139 1.36 14.14 -5.81
C ARG A 139 1.53 14.80 -4.45
N HIS A 140 2.75 14.86 -3.92
CA HIS A 140 3.03 15.47 -2.63
C HIS A 140 2.82 17.00 -2.68
N ASP A 141 3.19 17.64 -3.79
CA ASP A 141 2.96 19.08 -3.97
C ASP A 141 1.45 19.40 -4.09
N GLU A 142 0.65 18.53 -4.71
CA GLU A 142 -0.81 18.63 -4.71
C GLU A 142 -1.38 18.47 -3.29
N GLN A 143 -0.89 17.52 -2.49
CA GLN A 143 -1.36 17.34 -1.11
C GLN A 143 -1.16 18.59 -0.25
N LYS A 144 -0.04 19.30 -0.42
CA LYS A 144 0.26 20.53 0.33
C LYS A 144 -0.78 21.63 0.14
N THR A 145 -1.50 21.66 -0.98
CA THR A 145 -2.53 22.69 -1.20
C THR A 145 -3.71 22.56 -0.24
N PHE A 146 -3.89 21.37 0.36
CA PHE A 146 -5.01 21.05 1.25
C PHE A 146 -4.66 21.09 2.74
N ILE A 147 -3.39 21.27 3.09
CA ILE A 147 -2.88 21.24 4.49
C ILE A 147 -2.77 22.66 5.10
N LYS A 148 -3.21 23.70 4.37
CA LYS A 148 -3.29 25.08 4.87
C LYS A 148 -4.42 25.30 5.86
#